data_AF-A0A7L3IVD9-F1
#
_entry.id   AF-A0A7L3IVD9-F1
#
_cell.length_a   1.000
_cell.length_b   1.000
_cell.length_c   1.000
_cell.angle_alpha   90.00
_cell.angle_beta   90.00
_cell.angle_gamma   90.00
#
_symmetry.space_group_name_H-M   'P 1'
#
loop_
_entity.id
_entity.type
_entity.pdbx_description
1 polymer ?
#
loop_
_entity_poly.entity_id
_entity_poly.type
_entity_poly.pdbx_seq_one_letter_code
_entity_poly.pdbx_strand_id
1 'polypeptide(L)'
;MSDPLPLPVRILRLPRGPDSSGSRGFCGSGPRWCPRDPPELQRCRAALRERFLRLLGAARGRPARFCLWNGTGVDAVFGAADVESVAIQVDSLRTPLGTQRAALLRCSDVLAFCFPL
;
A
#
# COMPACT_ATOMS: atom_id res chain seq x y z
N MET A 1 19.17 33.23 -53.89
CA MET A 1 18.69 33.26 -52.50
C MET A 1 17.28 32.73 -52.52
N SER A 2 17.09 31.45 -52.20
CA SER A 2 15.81 30.75 -52.30
C SER A 2 15.31 30.47 -50.89
N ASP A 3 14.20 31.11 -50.51
CA ASP A 3 13.54 30.88 -49.23
C ASP A 3 12.86 29.50 -49.21
N PRO A 4 12.96 28.72 -48.11
CA PRO A 4 12.27 27.45 -48.00
C PRO A 4 10.77 27.66 -47.74
N LEU A 5 9.92 26.98 -48.53
CA LEU A 5 8.47 27.00 -48.37
C LEU A 5 8.06 26.36 -47.01
N PRO A 6 7.16 26.99 -46.24
CA PRO A 6 6.77 26.48 -44.94
C PRO A 6 5.89 25.22 -45.11
N LEU A 7 6.41 24.07 -44.67
CA LEU A 7 5.66 22.82 -44.64
C LEU A 7 4.53 22.94 -43.59
N PRO A 8 3.26 22.66 -43.94
CA PRO A 8 2.15 22.81 -43.01
C PRO A 8 2.22 21.72 -41.93
N VAL A 9 2.50 22.13 -40.69
CA VAL A 9 2.47 21.24 -39.52
C VAL A 9 1.02 20.85 -39.24
N ARG A 10 0.70 19.55 -39.24
CA ARG A 10 -0.64 19.07 -38.89
C ARG A 10 -0.85 19.25 -37.39
N ILE A 11 -1.58 20.30 -37.01
CA ILE A 11 -1.97 20.52 -35.62
C ILE A 11 -3.08 19.52 -35.27
N LEU A 12 -2.73 18.45 -34.55
CA LEU A 12 -3.73 17.55 -33.96
C LEU A 12 -4.41 18.27 -32.81
N ARG A 13 -5.61 18.82 -33.05
CA ARG A 13 -6.43 19.41 -32.00
C ARG A 13 -6.89 18.30 -31.07
N LEU A 14 -6.36 18.26 -29.86
CA LEU A 14 -6.88 17.41 -28.80
C LEU A 14 -8.37 17.72 -28.57
N PRO A 15 -9.21 16.71 -28.28
CA PRO A 15 -10.62 16.92 -27.99
C PRO A 15 -10.76 17.98 -26.90
N ARG A 16 -11.68 18.94 -27.09
CA ARG A 16 -11.96 19.94 -26.06
C ARG A 16 -12.39 19.22 -24.79
N GLY A 17 -11.80 19.62 -23.66
CA GLY A 17 -12.25 19.16 -22.34
C GLY A 17 -13.72 19.49 -22.14
N PRO A 18 -14.42 18.72 -21.30
CA PRO A 18 -15.87 18.80 -21.18
C PRO A 18 -16.33 20.23 -20.92
N ASP A 19 -17.31 20.66 -21.72
CA ASP A 19 -17.96 21.96 -21.59
C ASP A 19 -18.52 22.10 -20.16
N SER A 20 -18.71 23.33 -19.69
CA SER A 20 -18.97 23.72 -18.30
C SER A 20 -20.26 23.18 -17.64
N SER A 21 -20.88 22.13 -18.18
CA SER A 21 -22.01 21.38 -17.62
C SER A 21 -21.65 20.51 -16.40
N GLY A 22 -20.48 20.74 -15.77
CA GLY A 22 -20.16 20.22 -14.43
C GLY A 22 -19.71 18.76 -14.36
N SER A 23 -19.77 18.00 -15.45
CA SER A 23 -19.25 16.63 -15.48
C SER A 23 -17.88 16.59 -16.17
N ARG A 24 -16.80 16.40 -15.38
CA ARG A 24 -15.42 16.26 -15.88
C ARG A 24 -15.16 14.93 -16.62
N GLY A 25 -16.11 14.44 -17.41
CA GLY A 25 -16.01 13.14 -18.08
C GLY A 25 -16.09 11.93 -17.15
N PHE A 26 -16.46 12.14 -15.88
CA PHE A 26 -16.74 11.08 -14.92
C PHE A 26 -18.23 10.76 -14.94
N CYS A 27 -18.72 10.33 -16.11
CA CYS A 27 -20.08 9.82 -16.23
C CYS A 27 -20.17 8.52 -15.44
N GLY A 28 -21.18 8.40 -14.56
CA GLY A 28 -21.48 7.22 -13.73
C GLY A 28 -21.78 5.92 -14.48
N SER A 29 -21.73 5.97 -15.81
CA SER A 29 -22.14 4.93 -16.75
C SER A 29 -21.09 4.68 -17.84
N GLY A 30 -19.94 5.36 -17.80
CA GLY A 30 -18.86 5.16 -18.77
C GLY A 30 -18.12 3.84 -18.54
N PRO A 31 -17.40 3.30 -19.54
CA PRO A 31 -16.65 2.04 -19.42
C PRO A 31 -15.50 2.07 -18.40
N ARG A 32 -15.17 3.26 -17.84
CA ARG A 32 -14.22 3.43 -16.71
C ARG A 32 -14.91 3.52 -15.35
N TRP A 33 -16.24 3.45 -15.30
CA TRP A 33 -16.99 3.44 -14.06
C TRP A 33 -16.89 2.05 -13.42
N CYS A 34 -15.94 1.91 -12.50
CA CYS A 34 -16.03 0.85 -11.50
C CYS A 34 -17.18 1.22 -10.55
N PRO A 35 -18.13 0.30 -10.26
CA PRO A 35 -19.12 0.54 -9.23
C PRO A 35 -18.38 0.92 -7.94
N ARG A 36 -18.63 2.12 -7.42
CA ARG A 36 -18.16 2.50 -6.10
C ARG A 36 -18.76 1.49 -5.13
N ASP A 37 -17.93 0.86 -4.30
CA ASP A 37 -18.43 -0.05 -3.27
C ASP A 37 -19.59 0.60 -2.50
N PRO A 38 -20.62 -0.18 -2.12
CA PRO A 38 -21.69 0.34 -1.29
C PRO A 38 -21.14 1.08 -0.07
N PRO A 39 -21.74 2.20 0.35
CA PRO A 39 -21.21 3.01 1.45
C PRO A 39 -21.04 2.21 2.74
N GLU A 40 -21.88 1.22 2.97
CA GLU A 40 -21.76 0.28 4.10
C GLU A 40 -20.50 -0.58 4.03
N LEU A 41 -20.16 -1.10 2.85
CA LEU A 41 -18.94 -1.89 2.64
C LEU A 41 -17.69 -1.04 2.94
N GLN A 42 -17.70 0.23 2.54
CA GLN A 42 -16.61 1.17 2.86
C GLN A 42 -16.51 1.44 4.38
N ARG A 43 -17.62 1.59 5.08
CA ARG A 43 -17.63 1.72 6.55
C ARG A 43 -17.07 0.47 7.23
N CYS A 44 -17.47 -0.73 6.79
CA CYS A 44 -16.96 -1.99 7.32
C CYS A 44 -15.45 -2.13 7.10
N ARG A 45 -14.94 -1.81 5.90
CA ARG A 45 -13.50 -1.81 5.60
C ARG A 45 -12.75 -0.82 6.50
N ALA A 46 -13.26 0.39 6.67
CA ALA A 46 -12.67 1.40 7.54
C ALA A 46 -12.59 0.92 9.00
N ALA A 47 -13.66 0.32 9.52
CA ALA A 47 -13.69 -0.20 10.90
C ALA A 47 -12.69 -1.36 11.12
N LEU A 48 -12.59 -2.30 10.17
CA LEU A 48 -11.59 -3.37 10.22
C LEU A 48 -10.17 -2.82 10.15
N ARG A 49 -9.95 -1.84 9.26
CA ARG A 49 -8.67 -1.18 9.07
C ARG A 49 -8.23 -0.42 10.33
N GLU A 50 -9.13 0.31 10.96
CA GLU A 50 -8.88 1.01 12.22
C GLU A 50 -8.41 0.05 13.32
N ARG A 51 -9.11 -1.08 13.50
CA ARG A 51 -8.74 -2.11 14.48
C ARG A 51 -7.36 -2.72 14.17
N PHE A 52 -7.10 -3.02 12.90
CA PHE A 52 -5.81 -3.53 12.45
C PHE A 52 -4.66 -2.55 12.74
N LEU A 53 -4.84 -1.26 12.42
CA LEU A 53 -3.83 -0.23 12.68
C LEU A 53 -3.60 -0.03 14.18
N ARG A 54 -4.65 -0.08 15.01
CA ARG A 54 -4.51 -0.05 16.47
C ARG A 54 -3.72 -1.25 17.00
N LEU A 55 -3.93 -2.44 16.44
CA LEU A 55 -3.17 -3.65 16.78
C LEU A 55 -1.69 -3.47 16.44
N LEU A 56 -1.34 -2.96 15.26
CA LEU A 56 0.06 -2.67 14.90
C LEU A 56 0.69 -1.63 15.84
N GLY A 57 -0.08 -0.60 16.21
CA GLY A 57 0.35 0.39 17.19
C GLY A 57 0.59 -0.22 18.58
N ALA A 58 -0.26 -1.15 19.00
CA ALA A 58 -0.13 -1.86 20.28
C ALA A 58 1.08 -2.81 20.30
N ALA A 59 1.44 -3.41 19.16
CA ALA A 59 2.60 -4.29 19.04
C ALA A 59 3.94 -3.54 19.17
N ARG A 60 3.98 -2.23 18.89
CA ARG A 60 5.21 -1.43 18.91
C ARG A 60 5.95 -1.50 20.25
N GLY A 61 7.25 -1.81 20.16
CA GLY A 61 8.16 -1.94 21.30
C GLY A 61 8.00 -3.24 22.08
N ARG A 62 7.13 -4.16 21.65
CA ARG A 62 6.86 -5.42 22.36
C ARG A 62 7.65 -6.58 21.76
N PRO A 63 8.05 -7.56 22.58
CA PRO A 63 8.58 -8.81 22.07
C PRO A 63 7.48 -9.54 21.30
N ALA A 64 7.81 -9.97 20.09
CA ALA A 64 6.93 -10.70 19.19
C ALA A 64 7.67 -11.90 18.60
N ARG A 65 6.94 -13.00 18.42
CA ARG A 65 7.43 -14.17 17.70
C ARG A 65 6.87 -14.15 16.29
N PHE A 66 7.74 -14.25 15.31
CA PHE A 66 7.39 -14.29 13.89
C PHE A 66 7.58 -15.72 13.37
N CYS A 67 6.58 -16.21 12.66
CA CYS A 67 6.65 -17.48 11.94
C CYS A 67 6.93 -17.17 10.47
N LEU A 68 8.08 -17.59 9.97
CA LEU A 68 8.49 -17.39 8.60
C LEU A 68 8.01 -18.53 7.69
N TRP A 69 7.93 -18.28 6.39
CA TRP A 69 7.44 -19.24 5.38
C TRP A 69 8.21 -20.57 5.35
N ASN A 70 9.50 -20.54 5.72
CA ASN A 70 10.37 -21.70 5.77
C ASN A 70 10.18 -22.56 7.05
N GLY A 71 9.15 -22.29 7.84
CA GLY A 71 8.88 -22.97 9.11
C GLY A 71 9.74 -22.49 10.28
N THR A 72 10.60 -21.49 10.08
CA THR A 72 11.46 -20.95 11.15
C THR A 72 10.68 -19.96 12.00
N GLY A 73 10.71 -20.16 13.32
CA GLY A 73 10.26 -19.16 14.29
C GLY A 73 11.42 -18.25 14.69
N VAL A 74 11.24 -16.94 14.57
CA VAL A 74 12.23 -15.95 15.00
C VAL A 74 11.61 -15.01 16.03
N ASP A 75 12.36 -14.70 17.08
CA ASP A 75 11.94 -13.76 18.11
C ASP A 75 12.56 -12.39 17.83
N ALA A 76 11.77 -11.33 17.93
CA ALA A 76 12.26 -9.97 17.78
C ALA A 76 11.40 -9.00 18.58
N VAL A 77 11.85 -7.75 18.71
CA VAL A 77 11.01 -6.66 19.19
C VAL A 77 10.34 -6.01 17.99
N PHE A 78 9.01 -5.94 17.99
CA PHE A 78 8.27 -5.29 16.92
C PHE A 78 8.52 -3.79 16.98
N GLY A 79 9.05 -3.19 15.91
CA GLY A 79 9.36 -1.77 15.88
C GLY A 79 8.30 -0.95 15.15
N ALA A 80 8.18 -1.16 13.84
CA ALA A 80 7.19 -0.49 13.00
C ALA A 80 6.73 -1.39 11.85
N ALA A 81 5.52 -1.16 11.34
CA ALA A 81 5.06 -1.76 10.10
C ALA A 81 4.71 -0.67 9.10
N ASP A 82 4.95 -0.96 7.83
CA ASP A 82 4.45 -0.13 6.74
C ASP A 82 2.91 -0.08 6.75
N VAL A 83 2.36 1.03 6.24
CA VAL A 83 0.90 1.24 6.18
C VAL A 83 0.27 0.13 5.35
N GLU A 84 0.82 -0.20 4.19
CA GLU A 84 0.31 -1.29 3.34
C GLU A 84 0.73 -2.67 3.84
N SER A 85 1.49 -2.72 4.95
CA SER A 85 2.00 -3.96 5.55
C SER A 85 2.81 -4.78 4.55
N VAL A 86 3.66 -4.11 3.76
CA VAL A 86 4.61 -4.76 2.85
C VAL A 86 5.85 -5.25 3.60
N ALA A 87 6.24 -4.53 4.65
CA ALA A 87 7.38 -4.86 5.48
C ALA A 87 7.17 -4.45 6.95
N ILE A 88 7.87 -5.13 7.83
CA ILE A 88 7.87 -4.92 9.28
C ILE A 88 9.32 -4.72 9.71
N GLN A 89 9.60 -3.55 10.28
CA GLN A 89 10.86 -3.28 10.95
C GLN A 89 10.82 -3.87 12.36
N VAL A 90 11.88 -4.59 12.69
CA VAL A 90 12.06 -5.25 13.98
C VAL A 90 13.45 -4.98 14.53
N ASP A 91 13.55 -4.97 15.85
CA ASP A 91 14.80 -4.81 16.58
C ASP A 91 15.17 -6.11 17.29
N SER A 92 16.48 -6.34 17.49
CA SER A 92 17.01 -7.51 18.20
C SER A 92 16.49 -8.84 17.66
N LEU A 93 16.42 -8.99 16.33
CA LEU A 93 15.97 -10.20 15.64
C LEU A 93 16.91 -11.37 15.95
N ARG A 94 16.40 -12.39 16.64
CA ARG A 94 17.13 -13.60 16.96
C ARG A 94 16.97 -14.62 15.84
N THR A 95 18.09 -14.96 15.24
CA THR A 95 18.20 -16.02 14.24
C THR A 95 19.11 -17.12 14.77
N PRO A 96 19.08 -18.34 14.19
CA PRO A 96 20.01 -19.40 14.59
C PRO A 96 21.49 -19.02 14.47
N LEU A 97 21.83 -18.07 13.59
CA LEU A 97 23.20 -17.59 13.37
C LEU A 97 23.62 -16.49 14.36
N GLY A 98 22.67 -15.93 15.11
CA GLY A 98 22.90 -14.85 16.06
C GLY A 98 21.80 -13.79 16.07
N THR A 99 22.07 -12.72 16.81
CA THR A 99 21.12 -11.61 17.00
C THR A 99 21.48 -10.44 16.11
N GLN A 100 20.56 -10.04 15.25
CA GLN A 100 20.69 -8.85 14.42
C GLN A 100 20.03 -7.66 15.12
N ARG A 101 20.78 -6.56 15.28
CA ARG A 101 20.34 -5.37 16.03
C ARG A 101 19.05 -4.76 15.46
N ALA A 102 18.96 -4.65 14.14
CA ALA A 102 17.81 -4.16 13.43
C ALA A 102 17.65 -4.90 12.10
N ALA A 103 16.42 -5.25 11.73
CA ALA A 103 16.11 -5.95 10.50
C ALA A 103 14.77 -5.48 9.93
N LEU A 104 14.59 -5.70 8.63
CA LEU A 104 13.34 -5.46 7.92
C LEU A 104 12.82 -6.80 7.40
N LEU A 105 11.77 -7.32 8.02
CA LEU A 105 11.10 -8.53 7.59
C LEU A 105 10.09 -8.16 6.49
N ARG A 106 10.22 -8.75 5.30
CA ARG A 106 9.21 -8.61 4.26
C ARG A 106 7.98 -9.41 4.64
N CYS A 107 6.79 -8.85 4.47
CA CYS A 107 5.56 -9.56 4.79
C CYS A 107 5.34 -10.79 3.91
N SER A 108 5.95 -10.85 2.71
CA SER A 108 5.97 -12.07 1.89
C SER A 108 6.67 -13.25 2.57
N ASP A 109 7.60 -12.98 3.48
CA ASP A 109 8.35 -14.00 4.20
C ASP A 109 7.70 -14.39 5.54
N VAL A 110 6.73 -13.60 6.03
CA VAL A 110 6.08 -13.75 7.34
C VAL A 110 4.70 -14.38 7.16
N LEU A 111 4.48 -15.55 7.75
CA LEU A 111 3.16 -16.20 7.79
C LEU A 111 2.26 -15.60 8.86
N ALA A 112 2.83 -15.36 10.04
CA ALA A 112 2.11 -14.83 11.19
C ALA A 112 3.09 -14.22 12.19
N PHE A 113 2.58 -13.37 13.07
CA PHE A 113 3.29 -12.96 14.27
C PHE A 113 2.34 -12.93 15.46
N CYS A 114 2.88 -13.15 16.65
CA CYS A 114 2.13 -13.05 17.89
C CYS A 114 2.92 -12.24 18.93
N PHE A 115 2.21 -11.50 19.77
CA PHE A 115 2.76 -10.69 20.83
C PHE A 115 1.80 -10.66 22.02
N PRO A 116 2.29 -10.50 23.25
CA PRO A 116 1.43 -10.31 24.41
C PRO A 116 0.72 -8.95 24.33
N LEU A 117 -0.60 -8.96 24.52
CA LEU A 117 -1.48 -7.76 24.57
C LEU A 117 -1.49 -7.11 25.96
#